data_AF-W8BM48-F1
#
_entry.id   AF-W8BM48-F1
#
_cell.length_a   1.000
_cell.length_b   1.000
_cell.length_c   1.000
_cell.angle_alpha   90.00
_cell.angle_beta   90.00
_cell.angle_gamma   90.00
#
_symmetry.space_group_name_H-M   'P 1'
#
loop_
_entity.id
_entity.type
_entity.pdbx_description
1 polymer ?
#
loop_
_entity_poly.entity_id
_entity_poly.type
_entity_poly.pdbx_seq_one_letter_code
_entity_poly.pdbx_strand_id
1 'polypeptide(L)'
;MKCAVFGCTNGYKKSAVECSLFTFPTNPSLARKWMKFCRQGKGFNFKNCVICMDHFEREDVVNNLQYELGFANKRILKRDVVPTIYKVQVEKQKITEEQPSDRVRRRENRNILSEAPTSHEGFSKRRLLKNGAVPTLYKDNVEQEIDEATKLENKRIVDELLKQYDADLTKAEELKETTIDISENMDEDIEDFLKNEHTLIENQESQNPLHVSYTQNSGEVSDTEQKLIELKRANDALQKENSQHRIELAAAKRILIGEQRRHRYAVQALSKRLTIVETQKKNYEKKLESIFSKSQIEMIKNGNSVSWSTSDIEAYKVIYTTNSTIYKFLLEKGFPLPSIRLIESSSPSPEISKIIKRVQEQEQDQNQNELQQQDADLYEEEQQQQSPSSLQSLMDHSYSEEIEFEILNE
;
A
#
# COMPACT_ATOMS: atom_id res chain seq x y z
N MET A 1 -8.91 -16.82 -16.35
CA MET A 1 -8.93 -18.22 -15.86
C MET A 1 -9.93 -18.29 -14.71
N LYS A 2 -10.89 -19.22 -14.73
CA LYS A 2 -11.93 -19.35 -13.68
C LYS A 2 -11.46 -20.30 -12.56
N CYS A 3 -11.84 -20.02 -11.33
CA CYS A 3 -11.71 -20.99 -10.24
C CYS A 3 -12.49 -22.29 -10.55
N ALA A 4 -11.86 -23.44 -10.30
CA ALA A 4 -12.44 -24.76 -10.54
C ALA A 4 -13.41 -25.24 -9.46
N VAL A 5 -13.48 -24.56 -8.30
CA VAL A 5 -14.39 -24.95 -7.22
C VAL A 5 -15.84 -24.69 -7.63
N PHE A 6 -16.72 -25.68 -7.46
CA PHE A 6 -18.13 -25.58 -7.81
C PHE A 6 -18.80 -24.40 -7.09
N GLY A 7 -19.59 -23.61 -7.84
CA GLY A 7 -20.25 -22.40 -7.32
C GLY A 7 -19.34 -21.20 -7.08
N CYS A 8 -18.03 -21.30 -7.35
CA CYS A 8 -17.12 -20.16 -7.22
C CYS A 8 -17.20 -19.23 -8.44
N THR A 9 -17.45 -17.95 -8.20
CA THR A 9 -17.52 -16.88 -9.22
C THR A 9 -16.20 -16.12 -9.39
N ASN A 10 -15.19 -16.42 -8.55
CA ASN A 10 -13.87 -15.82 -8.64
C ASN A 10 -13.14 -16.27 -9.92
N GLY A 11 -12.47 -15.32 -10.57
CA GLY A 11 -11.70 -15.54 -11.81
C GLY A 11 -12.21 -14.80 -13.05
N TYR A 12 -13.43 -14.25 -13.02
CA TYR A 12 -13.96 -13.37 -14.09
C TYR A 12 -14.01 -11.87 -13.71
N LYS A 13 -14.02 -11.53 -12.42
CA LYS A 13 -14.30 -10.16 -11.95
C LYS A 13 -13.25 -9.55 -11.02
N LYS A 14 -12.40 -10.37 -10.39
CA LYS A 14 -11.36 -9.91 -9.46
C LYS A 14 -10.04 -9.76 -10.20
N SER A 15 -9.37 -8.62 -9.99
CA SER A 15 -8.01 -8.42 -10.49
C SER A 15 -7.05 -9.43 -9.86
N ALA A 16 -5.91 -9.72 -10.50
CA ALA A 16 -4.89 -10.61 -9.93
C ALA A 16 -4.35 -10.11 -8.57
N VAL A 17 -4.50 -8.81 -8.30
CA VAL A 17 -4.17 -8.15 -7.04
C VAL A 17 -5.14 -8.53 -5.91
N GLU A 18 -6.43 -8.68 -6.25
CA GLU A 18 -7.48 -9.00 -5.27
C GLU A 18 -7.63 -10.50 -5.00
N CYS A 19 -7.21 -11.37 -5.93
CA CYS A 19 -7.35 -12.81 -5.77
C CYS A 19 -6.27 -13.59 -6.53
N SER A 20 -5.39 -14.27 -5.79
CA SER A 20 -4.39 -15.17 -6.37
C SER A 20 -5.04 -16.48 -6.84
N LEU A 21 -4.59 -17.00 -7.98
CA LEU A 21 -5.04 -18.27 -8.56
C LEU A 21 -3.88 -19.28 -8.50
N PHE A 22 -4.15 -20.46 -7.94
CA PHE A 22 -3.17 -21.53 -7.76
C PHE A 22 -3.47 -22.70 -8.68
N THR A 23 -2.46 -23.16 -9.41
CA THR A 23 -2.55 -24.36 -10.24
C THR A 23 -2.53 -25.62 -9.38
N PHE A 24 -3.08 -26.71 -9.90
CA PHE A 24 -3.04 -27.99 -9.21
C PHE A 24 -1.60 -28.47 -8.98
N PRO A 25 -1.32 -29.08 -7.82
CA PRO A 25 0.02 -29.56 -7.49
C PRO A 25 0.42 -30.75 -8.36
N THR A 26 1.73 -30.88 -8.62
CA THR A 26 2.31 -31.99 -9.42
C THR A 26 2.14 -33.34 -8.74
N ASN A 27 2.08 -33.38 -7.40
CA ASN A 27 1.88 -34.60 -6.63
C ASN A 27 0.48 -35.21 -6.88
N PRO A 28 0.36 -36.41 -7.48
CA PRO A 28 -0.93 -37.01 -7.83
C PRO A 28 -1.85 -37.28 -6.63
N SER A 29 -1.29 -37.51 -5.45
CA SER A 29 -2.08 -37.75 -4.23
C SER A 29 -2.69 -36.47 -3.69
N LEU A 30 -1.93 -35.36 -3.74
CA LEU A 30 -2.42 -34.04 -3.33
C LEU A 30 -3.42 -33.49 -4.35
N ALA A 31 -3.15 -33.66 -5.64
CA ALA A 31 -4.06 -33.26 -6.72
C ALA A 31 -5.43 -33.97 -6.61
N ARG A 32 -5.46 -35.24 -6.21
CA ARG A 32 -6.72 -35.96 -5.92
C ARG A 32 -7.51 -35.34 -4.76
N LYS A 33 -6.84 -34.88 -3.70
CA LYS A 33 -7.50 -34.19 -2.58
C LYS A 33 -8.13 -32.87 -3.04
N TRP A 34 -7.38 -32.08 -3.82
CA TRP A 34 -7.88 -30.83 -4.42
C TRP A 34 -9.05 -31.08 -5.37
N MET A 35 -8.98 -32.14 -6.18
CA MET A 35 -10.05 -32.53 -7.11
C MET A 35 -11.33 -32.89 -6.36
N LYS A 36 -11.22 -33.66 -5.28
CA LYS A 36 -12.37 -34.00 -4.41
C LYS A 36 -12.98 -32.75 -3.79
N PHE A 37 -12.16 -31.76 -3.42
CA PHE A 37 -12.61 -30.49 -2.88
C PHE A 37 -13.41 -29.65 -3.90
N CYS A 38 -13.02 -29.65 -5.18
CA CYS A 38 -13.69 -28.85 -6.21
C CYS A 38 -15.15 -29.26 -6.49
N ARG A 39 -15.56 -30.49 -6.12
CA ARG A 39 -16.93 -31.02 -6.33
C ARG A 39 -17.45 -30.89 -7.78
N GLN A 40 -16.55 -30.98 -8.75
CA GLN A 40 -16.86 -30.96 -10.18
C GLN A 40 -17.37 -32.35 -10.64
N GLY A 41 -18.21 -32.38 -11.67
CA GLY A 41 -18.85 -33.61 -12.19
C GLY A 41 -17.87 -34.63 -12.79
N LYS A 42 -18.39 -35.79 -13.20
CA LYS A 42 -17.59 -36.85 -13.85
C LYS A 42 -16.94 -36.32 -15.13
N GLY A 43 -15.63 -36.50 -15.28
CA GLY A 43 -14.85 -36.03 -16.45
C GLY A 43 -14.02 -34.75 -16.25
N PHE A 44 -13.90 -34.25 -15.02
CA PHE A 44 -13.13 -33.05 -14.71
C PHE A 44 -11.61 -33.22 -14.97
N ASN A 45 -11.06 -32.42 -15.88
CA ASN A 45 -9.63 -32.39 -16.18
C ASN A 45 -8.93 -31.28 -15.38
N PHE A 46 -8.21 -31.66 -14.32
CA PHE A 46 -7.58 -30.72 -13.40
C PHE A 46 -6.27 -30.07 -13.90
N LYS A 47 -5.69 -30.53 -15.03
CA LYS A 47 -4.36 -30.08 -15.50
C LYS A 47 -4.28 -28.58 -15.80
N ASN A 48 -5.35 -28.01 -16.35
CA ASN A 48 -5.43 -26.59 -16.71
C ASN A 48 -6.32 -25.79 -15.74
N CYS A 49 -6.71 -26.41 -14.63
CA CYS A 49 -7.59 -25.80 -13.66
C CYS A 49 -6.79 -25.05 -12.60
N VAL A 50 -7.43 -24.02 -12.03
CA VAL A 50 -6.88 -23.23 -10.95
C VAL A 50 -7.90 -23.10 -9.82
N ILE A 51 -7.42 -22.99 -8.59
CA ILE A 51 -8.23 -22.71 -7.40
C ILE A 51 -7.84 -21.33 -6.87
N CYS A 52 -8.81 -20.50 -6.57
CA CYS A 52 -8.54 -19.17 -6.04
C CYS A 52 -8.19 -19.18 -4.54
N MET A 53 -7.51 -18.13 -4.09
CA MET A 53 -7.04 -17.99 -2.71
C MET A 53 -8.15 -18.05 -1.66
N ASP A 54 -9.39 -17.67 -1.99
CA ASP A 54 -10.51 -17.66 -1.04
C ASP A 54 -10.85 -19.07 -0.48
N HIS A 55 -10.27 -20.14 -1.05
CA HIS A 55 -10.43 -21.52 -0.61
C HIS A 55 -9.30 -22.04 0.29
N PHE A 56 -8.28 -21.22 0.54
CA PHE A 56 -7.14 -21.52 1.41
C PHE A 56 -7.11 -20.54 2.58
N GLU A 57 -6.51 -20.95 3.69
CA GLU A 57 -6.27 -20.05 4.81
C GLU A 57 -5.12 -19.09 4.50
N ARG A 58 -5.10 -17.91 5.13
CA ARG A 58 -4.00 -16.97 4.91
C ARG A 58 -2.66 -17.54 5.38
N GLU A 59 -2.70 -18.40 6.40
CA GLU A 59 -1.54 -19.08 6.98
C GLU A 59 -0.97 -20.16 6.06
N ASP A 60 -1.75 -20.64 5.09
CA ASP A 60 -1.28 -21.61 4.09
C ASP A 60 -0.34 -20.96 3.07
N VAL A 61 -0.30 -19.63 2.98
CA VAL A 61 0.55 -18.89 2.05
C VAL A 61 1.87 -18.50 2.73
N VAL A 62 2.98 -19.07 2.24
CA VAL A 62 4.32 -18.87 2.82
C VAL A 62 4.76 -17.42 2.72
N ASN A 63 4.56 -16.81 1.55
CA ASN A 63 5.11 -15.51 1.22
C ASN A 63 4.04 -14.40 1.25
N ASN A 64 3.00 -14.55 2.07
CA ASN A 64 1.89 -13.59 2.08
C ASN A 64 2.37 -12.17 2.39
N LEU A 65 3.25 -12.02 3.39
CA LEU A 65 3.83 -10.72 3.76
C LEU A 65 4.73 -10.14 2.66
N GLN A 66 5.57 -10.97 2.03
CA GLN A 66 6.44 -10.54 0.93
C GLN A 66 5.64 -10.07 -0.29
N TYR A 67 4.52 -10.75 -0.60
CA TYR A 67 3.61 -10.36 -1.66
C TYR A 67 2.88 -9.05 -1.34
N GLU A 68 2.35 -8.91 -0.11
CA GLU A 68 1.65 -7.68 0.32
C GLU A 68 2.57 -6.45 0.33
N LEU A 69 3.86 -6.63 0.60
CA LEU A 69 4.87 -5.57 0.55
C LEU A 69 5.44 -5.33 -0.86
N GLY A 70 4.98 -6.05 -1.89
CA GLY A 70 5.42 -5.88 -3.28
C GLY A 70 6.78 -6.51 -3.62
N PHE A 71 7.39 -7.27 -2.71
CA PHE A 71 8.67 -7.98 -2.97
C PHE A 71 8.48 -9.28 -3.77
N ALA A 72 7.25 -9.75 -3.93
CA ALA A 72 6.92 -10.95 -4.71
C ALA A 72 5.72 -10.71 -5.63
N ASN A 73 5.85 -11.12 -6.89
CA ASN A 73 4.80 -10.95 -7.91
C ASN A 73 3.69 -12.01 -7.84
N LYS A 74 3.87 -13.09 -7.06
CA LYS A 74 2.90 -14.20 -6.92
C LYS A 74 2.92 -14.76 -5.49
N ARG A 75 1.76 -15.13 -4.96
CA ARG A 75 1.64 -15.88 -3.71
C ARG A 75 1.99 -17.36 -3.92
N ILE A 76 2.54 -18.00 -2.90
CA ILE A 76 3.02 -19.38 -2.91
C ILE A 76 2.43 -20.11 -1.71
N LEU A 77 1.77 -21.24 -1.95
CA LEU A 77 1.23 -22.11 -0.90
C LEU A 77 2.35 -22.96 -0.27
N LYS A 78 2.19 -23.28 1.02
CA LYS A 78 3.03 -24.27 1.72
C LYS A 78 2.93 -25.63 1.00
N ARG A 79 3.96 -26.46 1.19
CA ARG A 79 3.96 -27.82 0.68
C ARG A 79 2.82 -28.62 1.32
N ASP A 80 2.17 -29.45 0.52
CA ASP A 80 1.11 -30.37 0.93
C ASP A 80 -0.19 -29.76 1.49
N VAL A 81 -0.40 -28.46 1.28
CA VAL A 81 -1.66 -27.79 1.61
C VAL A 81 -2.80 -28.28 0.73
N VAL A 82 -3.99 -28.41 1.34
CA VAL A 82 -5.25 -28.65 0.64
C VAL A 82 -6.21 -27.49 0.89
N PRO A 83 -7.08 -27.14 -0.07
CA PRO A 83 -8.11 -26.15 0.18
C PRO A 83 -9.08 -26.68 1.25
N THR A 84 -9.35 -25.86 2.26
CA THR A 84 -10.21 -26.19 3.41
C THR A 84 -11.52 -25.39 3.38
N ILE A 85 -11.55 -24.22 2.73
CA ILE A 85 -12.66 -23.26 2.84
C ILE A 85 -13.62 -23.37 1.66
N TYR A 86 -14.79 -23.98 1.87
CA TYR A 86 -15.84 -24.07 0.85
C TYR A 86 -16.98 -23.06 1.12
N LYS A 87 -16.99 -21.94 0.39
CA LYS A 87 -18.05 -20.91 0.48
C LYS A 87 -19.07 -21.11 -0.63
N VAL A 88 -20.25 -21.64 -0.32
CA VAL A 88 -21.39 -21.62 -1.24
C VAL A 88 -21.94 -20.21 -1.24
N GLN A 89 -21.86 -19.50 -2.37
CA GLN A 89 -22.62 -18.26 -2.52
C GLN A 89 -24.09 -18.64 -2.70
N VAL A 90 -24.88 -18.54 -1.63
CA VAL A 90 -26.34 -18.51 -1.75
C VAL A 90 -26.68 -17.24 -2.52
N GLU A 91 -27.28 -17.38 -3.69
CA GLU A 91 -27.74 -16.26 -4.50
C GLU A 91 -28.69 -15.41 -3.64
N LYS A 92 -28.24 -14.22 -3.24
CA LYS A 92 -29.15 -13.21 -2.69
C LYS A 92 -30.13 -12.85 -3.80
N GLN A 93 -31.36 -13.35 -3.70
CA GLN A 93 -32.47 -12.88 -4.51
C GLN A 93 -32.51 -11.36 -4.42
N LYS A 94 -32.40 -10.69 -5.57
CA LYS A 94 -32.53 -9.24 -5.67
C LYS A 94 -33.98 -8.87 -5.32
N ILE A 95 -34.21 -8.39 -4.11
CA ILE A 95 -35.38 -7.55 -3.83
C ILE A 95 -35.05 -6.17 -4.41
N THR A 96 -35.42 -5.93 -5.66
CA THR A 96 -35.50 -4.59 -6.23
C THR A 96 -36.83 -3.98 -5.82
N GLU A 97 -36.83 -3.25 -4.70
CA GLU A 97 -37.79 -2.17 -4.48
C GLU A 97 -37.15 -0.87 -4.95
N GLU A 98 -37.01 -0.70 -6.26
CA GLU A 98 -36.86 0.64 -6.86
C GLU A 98 -38.25 1.09 -7.28
N GLN A 99 -38.76 2.12 -6.61
CA GLN A 99 -40.05 2.74 -6.91
C GLN A 99 -40.04 3.31 -8.36
N PRO A 100 -41.16 3.23 -9.11
CA PRO A 100 -41.26 3.67 -10.51
C PRO A 100 -40.88 5.14 -10.79
N SER A 101 -40.80 6.00 -9.76
CA SER A 101 -40.54 7.43 -9.86
C SER A 101 -39.12 7.80 -10.33
N ASP A 102 -38.12 6.96 -10.04
CA ASP A 102 -36.72 7.30 -10.37
C ASP A 102 -36.34 7.04 -11.83
N ARG A 103 -37.07 6.15 -12.52
CA ARG A 103 -36.89 5.91 -13.96
C ARG A 103 -37.42 7.06 -14.81
N VAL A 104 -38.50 7.72 -14.38
CA VAL A 104 -39.09 8.86 -15.09
C VAL A 104 -38.18 10.09 -14.99
N ARG A 105 -37.64 10.37 -13.79
CA ARG A 105 -36.70 11.48 -13.55
C ARG A 105 -35.42 11.42 -14.39
N ARG A 106 -34.85 10.23 -14.59
CA ARG A 106 -33.66 10.07 -15.47
C ARG A 106 -33.99 10.26 -16.95
N ARG A 107 -35.23 9.99 -17.36
CA ARG A 107 -35.67 10.18 -18.75
C ARG A 107 -35.92 11.66 -19.05
N GLU A 108 -36.50 12.40 -18.10
CA GLU A 108 -36.69 13.85 -18.18
C GLU A 108 -35.36 14.61 -18.18
N ASN A 109 -34.42 14.28 -17.28
CA ASN A 109 -33.10 14.92 -17.27
C ASN A 109 -32.27 14.65 -18.53
N ARG A 110 -32.56 13.56 -19.27
CA ARG A 110 -31.88 13.25 -20.53
C ARG A 110 -32.45 14.01 -21.73
N ASN A 111 -33.73 14.37 -21.70
CA ASN A 111 -34.36 15.20 -22.74
C ASN A 111 -33.99 16.69 -22.61
N ILE A 112 -33.70 17.17 -21.41
CA ILE A 112 -33.29 18.58 -21.18
C ILE A 112 -31.90 18.88 -21.79
N LEU A 113 -31.02 17.88 -21.89
CA LEU A 113 -29.67 18.04 -22.43
C LEU A 113 -29.60 18.00 -23.98
N SER A 114 -30.69 17.67 -24.66
CA SER A 114 -30.75 17.59 -26.13
C SER A 114 -31.31 18.84 -26.83
N GLU A 115 -31.79 19.84 -26.10
CA GLU A 115 -32.46 21.03 -26.67
C GLU A 115 -31.65 22.35 -26.58
N ALA A 116 -30.36 22.31 -26.19
CA ALA A 116 -29.51 23.49 -26.28
C ALA A 116 -28.87 23.59 -27.69
N PRO A 117 -29.07 24.70 -28.44
CA PRO A 117 -28.61 24.80 -29.82
C PRO A 117 -27.09 24.97 -29.88
N THR A 118 -26.45 24.12 -30.68
CA THR A 118 -25.09 24.32 -31.16
C THR A 118 -25.08 25.35 -32.29
N SER A 119 -24.52 26.53 -32.06
CA SER A 119 -23.98 27.39 -33.11
C SER A 119 -22.50 27.67 -32.84
N HIS A 120 -21.67 27.23 -33.78
CA HIS A 120 -20.27 27.60 -33.90
C HIS A 120 -20.14 29.08 -34.26
N GLU A 121 -19.22 29.81 -33.63
CA GLU A 121 -18.23 30.68 -34.30
C GLU A 121 -17.01 30.85 -33.37
N GLY A 122 -15.80 30.72 -33.93
CA GLY A 122 -14.54 30.92 -33.21
C GLY A 122 -14.27 32.39 -32.93
N PHE A 123 -13.46 32.70 -31.90
CA PHE A 123 -12.52 33.83 -31.83
C PHE A 123 -11.89 33.87 -30.42
N SER A 124 -10.58 34.11 -30.38
CA SER A 124 -9.70 34.16 -29.21
C SER A 124 -10.24 34.99 -28.04
N LYS A 125 -10.37 34.41 -26.84
CA LYS A 125 -10.62 35.20 -25.63
C LYS A 125 -9.30 35.76 -25.09
N ARG A 126 -9.01 37.00 -25.52
CA ARG A 126 -8.15 37.95 -24.80
C ARG A 126 -8.61 38.04 -23.33
N ARG A 127 -7.67 37.98 -22.39
CA ARG A 127 -7.91 38.32 -20.97
C ARG A 127 -8.22 39.82 -20.90
N LEU A 128 -9.48 40.17 -20.67
CA LEU A 128 -9.85 41.53 -20.28
C LEU A 128 -9.79 41.62 -18.75
N LEU A 129 -9.05 42.59 -18.23
CA LEU A 129 -9.11 42.95 -16.81
C LEU A 129 -10.48 43.53 -16.48
N LYS A 130 -10.96 43.29 -15.26
CA LYS A 130 -12.23 43.84 -14.77
C LYS A 130 -12.13 45.37 -14.64
N ASN A 131 -13.21 46.07 -14.98
CA ASN A 131 -13.32 47.52 -14.82
C ASN A 131 -13.09 47.89 -13.34
N GLY A 132 -12.11 48.76 -13.09
CA GLY A 132 -11.70 49.21 -11.75
C GLY A 132 -10.29 48.77 -11.31
N ALA A 133 -9.55 48.03 -12.13
CA ALA A 133 -8.16 47.70 -11.84
C ALA A 133 -7.26 48.95 -11.98
N VAL A 134 -6.84 49.52 -10.86
CA VAL A 134 -5.83 50.60 -10.82
C VAL A 134 -4.43 49.96 -10.71
N PRO A 135 -3.46 50.34 -11.55
CA PRO A 135 -2.09 49.83 -11.45
C PRO A 135 -1.40 50.37 -10.19
N THR A 136 -1.13 49.51 -9.21
CA THR A 136 -0.29 49.88 -8.07
C THR A 136 1.17 49.73 -8.46
N LEU A 137 1.76 50.82 -8.95
CA LEU A 137 3.21 51.02 -8.94
C LEU A 137 3.59 51.51 -7.53
N TYR A 138 4.77 51.12 -7.07
CA TYR A 138 5.39 51.37 -5.76
C TYR A 138 5.11 50.31 -4.67
N LYS A 139 6.08 49.39 -4.51
CA LYS A 139 6.31 48.63 -3.28
C LYS A 139 7.44 49.32 -2.52
N ASP A 140 7.07 50.10 -1.52
CA ASP A 140 7.99 50.54 -0.46
C ASP A 140 7.84 49.62 0.76
N ASN A 141 8.96 49.44 1.47
CA ASN A 141 9.29 48.53 2.58
C ASN A 141 8.30 48.35 3.77
N VAL A 142 7.07 48.87 3.74
CA VAL A 142 6.12 48.82 4.86
C VAL A 142 5.30 47.50 4.88
N GLU A 143 5.12 46.85 3.73
CA GLU A 143 4.35 45.60 3.61
C GLU A 143 5.05 44.39 4.26
N GLN A 144 6.39 44.39 4.36
CA GLN A 144 7.13 43.27 4.96
C GLN A 144 6.98 43.20 6.48
N GLU A 145 6.96 44.34 7.17
CA GLU A 145 6.83 44.38 8.64
C GLU A 145 5.41 44.01 9.11
N ILE A 146 4.37 44.41 8.35
CA ILE A 146 2.98 44.02 8.65
C ILE A 146 2.78 42.51 8.41
N ASP A 147 3.37 41.96 7.34
CA ASP A 147 3.33 40.52 7.06
C ASP A 147 4.11 39.68 8.11
N GLU A 148 5.20 40.20 8.66
CA GLU A 148 5.96 39.50 9.70
C GLU A 148 5.29 39.57 11.07
N ALA A 149 4.75 40.74 11.45
CA ALA A 149 4.00 40.87 12.69
C ALA A 149 2.73 40.01 12.69
N THR A 150 2.01 39.95 11.56
CA THR A 150 0.84 39.08 11.41
C THR A 150 1.21 37.59 11.37
N LYS A 151 2.34 37.21 10.76
CA LYS A 151 2.87 35.83 10.84
C LYS A 151 3.25 35.44 12.27
N LEU A 152 3.84 36.35 13.03
CA LEU A 152 4.22 36.10 14.41
C LEU A 152 2.99 35.93 15.31
N GLU A 153 1.97 36.77 15.11
CA GLU A 153 0.69 36.64 15.84
C GLU A 153 -0.07 35.36 15.44
N ASN A 154 -0.11 35.01 14.16
CA ASN A 154 -0.68 33.74 13.71
C ASN A 154 0.06 32.54 14.29
N LYS A 155 1.40 32.61 14.40
CA LYS A 155 2.20 31.58 15.06
C LYS A 155 1.84 31.48 16.54
N ARG A 156 1.70 32.61 17.24
CA ARG A 156 1.28 32.66 18.66
C ARG A 156 -0.09 32.04 18.87
N ILE A 157 -1.05 32.35 18.00
CA ILE A 157 -2.40 31.77 18.03
C ILE A 157 -2.34 30.26 17.82
N VAL A 158 -1.54 29.78 16.86
CA VAL A 158 -1.37 28.33 16.62
C VAL A 158 -0.74 27.63 17.82
N ASP A 159 0.29 28.22 18.42
CA ASP A 159 0.95 27.65 19.60
C ASP A 159 -0.01 27.60 20.81
N GLU A 160 -0.89 28.59 20.97
CA GLU A 160 -1.92 28.61 22.00
C GLU A 160 -3.01 27.56 21.75
N LEU A 161 -3.45 27.40 20.50
CA LEU A 161 -4.40 26.35 20.11
C LEU A 161 -3.83 24.95 20.31
N LEU A 162 -2.53 24.75 20.09
CA LEU A 162 -1.86 23.49 20.37
C LEU A 162 -1.82 23.19 21.86
N LYS A 163 -1.53 24.18 22.71
CA LYS A 163 -1.61 24.01 24.17
C LYS A 163 -3.03 23.69 24.65
N GLN A 164 -4.05 24.32 24.08
CA GLN A 164 -5.45 23.99 24.39
C GLN A 164 -5.79 22.57 23.95
N TYR A 165 -5.34 22.15 22.77
CA TYR A 165 -5.53 20.80 22.28
C TYR A 165 -4.87 19.75 23.18
N ASP A 166 -3.63 20.01 23.62
CA ASP A 166 -2.91 19.12 24.53
C ASP A 166 -3.60 19.06 25.90
N ALA A 167 -4.09 20.18 26.43
CA ALA A 167 -4.85 20.24 27.68
C ALA A 167 -6.22 19.52 27.58
N ASP A 168 -6.89 19.62 26.43
CA ASP A 168 -8.11 18.87 26.15
C ASP A 168 -7.81 17.37 25.97
N LEU A 169 -6.64 17.03 25.43
CA LEU A 169 -6.17 15.65 25.35
C LEU A 169 -5.96 15.05 26.74
N THR A 170 -5.27 15.77 27.64
CA THR A 170 -5.03 15.32 29.02
C THR A 170 -6.34 15.21 29.78
N LYS A 171 -7.25 16.18 29.64
CA LYS A 171 -8.58 16.13 30.26
C LYS A 171 -9.42 14.97 29.72
N ALA A 172 -9.31 14.67 28.43
CA ALA A 172 -9.96 13.51 27.82
C ALA A 172 -9.32 12.17 28.23
N GLU A 173 -8.04 12.16 28.62
CA GLU A 173 -7.36 10.99 29.20
C GLU A 173 -7.78 10.77 30.64
N GLU A 174 -7.84 11.82 31.46
CA GLU A 174 -8.39 11.77 32.83
C GLU A 174 -9.86 11.32 32.86
N LEU A 175 -10.68 11.80 31.91
CA LEU A 175 -12.06 11.34 31.72
C LEU A 175 -12.13 9.86 31.29
N LYS A 176 -11.16 9.35 30.53
CA LYS A 176 -11.11 7.93 30.16
C LYS A 176 -10.68 7.06 31.32
N GLU A 177 -9.71 7.50 32.13
CA GLU A 177 -9.22 6.79 33.30
C GLU A 177 -10.30 6.69 34.37
N THR A 178 -11.01 7.80 34.64
CA THR A 178 -12.21 7.79 35.52
C THR A 178 -13.37 6.95 34.97
N THR A 179 -13.58 6.90 33.65
CA THR A 179 -14.60 6.01 33.06
C THR A 179 -14.20 4.54 33.15
N ILE A 180 -12.90 4.23 33.12
CA ILE A 180 -12.37 2.89 33.36
C ILE A 180 -12.58 2.50 34.83
N ASP A 181 -12.25 3.37 35.79
CA ASP A 181 -12.50 3.13 37.22
C ASP A 181 -14.00 2.94 37.53
N ILE A 182 -14.88 3.75 36.94
CA ILE A 182 -16.34 3.58 37.11
C ILE A 182 -16.82 2.25 36.51
N SER A 183 -16.25 1.81 35.38
CA SER A 183 -16.57 0.52 34.77
C SER A 183 -16.05 -0.67 35.59
N GLU A 184 -14.89 -0.54 36.22
CA GLU A 184 -14.30 -1.59 37.06
C GLU A 184 -15.06 -1.73 38.38
N ASN A 185 -15.49 -0.62 38.99
CA ASN A 185 -16.36 -0.64 40.18
C ASN A 185 -17.76 -1.22 39.88
N MET A 186 -18.32 -0.94 38.70
CA MET A 186 -19.58 -1.56 38.26
C MET A 186 -19.48 -3.08 38.07
N ASP A 187 -18.31 -3.58 37.65
CA ASP A 187 -18.07 -5.01 37.47
C ASP A 187 -17.95 -5.74 38.84
N GLU A 188 -17.39 -5.08 39.87
CA GLU A 188 -17.38 -5.57 41.27
C GLU A 188 -18.79 -5.60 41.89
N ASP A 189 -19.59 -4.55 41.71
CA ASP A 189 -20.97 -4.48 42.22
C ASP A 189 -21.89 -5.54 41.58
N ILE A 190 -21.67 -5.89 40.31
CA ILE A 190 -22.40 -6.95 39.62
C ILE A 190 -21.97 -8.34 40.11
N GLU A 191 -20.69 -8.52 40.42
CA GLU A 191 -20.16 -9.78 40.92
C GLU A 191 -20.65 -10.09 42.34
N ASP A 192 -20.82 -9.07 43.19
CA ASP A 192 -21.45 -9.19 44.51
C ASP A 192 -22.97 -9.38 44.42
N PHE A 193 -23.66 -8.73 43.46
CA PHE A 193 -25.10 -8.95 43.23
C PHE A 193 -25.41 -10.40 42.81
N LEU A 194 -24.59 -10.98 41.92
CA LEU A 194 -24.77 -12.37 41.45
C LEU A 194 -24.43 -13.41 42.53
N LYS A 195 -23.43 -13.16 43.38
CA LYS A 195 -23.15 -14.02 44.54
C LYS A 195 -24.30 -14.03 45.54
N ASN A 196 -24.93 -12.86 45.77
CA ASN A 196 -26.05 -12.72 46.71
C ASN A 196 -27.36 -13.36 46.19
N GLU A 197 -27.58 -13.35 44.87
CA GLU A 197 -28.72 -14.04 44.25
C GLU A 197 -28.56 -15.58 44.36
N HIS A 198 -27.34 -16.10 44.20
CA HIS A 198 -27.04 -17.53 44.39
C HIS A 198 -27.23 -18.01 45.83
N THR A 199 -26.85 -17.21 46.85
CA THR A 199 -27.10 -17.54 48.26
C THR A 199 -28.57 -17.45 48.65
N LEU A 200 -29.38 -16.60 48.01
CA LEU A 200 -30.83 -16.55 48.28
C LEU A 200 -31.57 -17.80 47.75
N ILE A 201 -31.11 -18.37 46.63
CA ILE A 201 -31.75 -19.53 45.98
C ILE A 201 -31.41 -20.83 46.72
N GLU A 202 -30.16 -21.05 47.13
CA GLU A 202 -29.77 -22.22 47.95
C GLU A 202 -30.54 -22.28 49.29
N ASN A 203 -30.85 -21.13 49.88
CA ASN A 203 -31.61 -21.07 51.13
C ASN A 203 -33.09 -21.42 50.96
N GLN A 204 -33.69 -21.21 49.77
CA GLN A 204 -35.09 -21.60 49.49
C GLN A 204 -35.27 -23.10 49.24
N GLU A 205 -34.26 -23.80 48.74
CA GLU A 205 -34.31 -25.26 48.51
C GLU A 205 -34.26 -26.07 49.83
N SER A 206 -33.80 -25.46 50.92
CA SER A 206 -33.64 -26.12 52.24
C SER A 206 -34.91 -26.14 53.11
N GLN A 207 -35.99 -25.46 52.71
CA GLN A 207 -37.15 -25.16 53.57
C GLN A 207 -38.45 -25.93 53.26
N ASN A 208 -38.44 -27.05 52.52
CA ASN A 208 -39.68 -27.80 52.24
C ASN A 208 -39.70 -29.23 52.81
N PRO A 209 -40.20 -29.43 54.04
CA PRO A 209 -40.64 -30.75 54.50
C PRO A 209 -42.16 -30.76 54.76
N LEU A 210 -42.96 -31.29 53.84
CA LEU A 210 -44.35 -31.68 54.15
C LEU A 210 -44.72 -33.01 53.50
N HIS A 211 -44.63 -34.06 54.32
CA HIS A 211 -45.31 -35.34 54.14
C HIS A 211 -46.82 -35.13 54.33
N VAL A 212 -47.60 -35.31 53.26
CA VAL A 212 -49.06 -35.25 53.33
C VAL A 212 -49.62 -36.59 52.87
N SER A 213 -50.17 -37.34 53.82
CA SER A 213 -50.91 -38.58 53.58
C SER A 213 -52.36 -38.26 53.24
N TYR A 214 -52.89 -38.78 52.12
CA TYR A 214 -54.34 -38.88 51.92
C TYR A 214 -54.75 -40.23 51.32
N THR A 215 -55.89 -40.68 51.85
CA THR A 215 -56.61 -41.92 51.58
C THR A 215 -57.57 -41.79 50.40
N GLN A 216 -57.62 -42.85 49.57
CA GLN A 216 -58.76 -43.38 48.79
C GLN A 216 -59.59 -42.42 47.91
N ASN A 217 -59.22 -42.34 46.62
CA ASN A 217 -60.12 -42.26 45.46
C ASN A 217 -59.33 -42.78 44.22
N SER A 218 -59.50 -44.05 43.83
CA SER A 218 -58.40 -44.85 43.24
C SER A 218 -58.47 -45.14 41.72
N GLY A 219 -59.03 -44.24 40.90
CA GLY A 219 -59.04 -44.39 39.44
C GLY A 219 -58.45 -43.19 38.71
N GLU A 220 -59.25 -42.13 38.54
CA GLU A 220 -58.86 -40.94 37.75
C GLU A 220 -57.90 -40.00 38.50
N VAL A 221 -57.92 -40.02 39.83
CA VAL A 221 -57.02 -39.21 40.68
C VAL A 221 -55.58 -39.73 40.60
N SER A 222 -55.39 -41.05 40.40
CA SER A 222 -54.05 -41.65 40.33
C SER A 222 -53.31 -41.28 39.04
N ASP A 223 -54.00 -41.31 37.90
CA ASP A 223 -53.42 -40.94 36.60
C ASP A 223 -53.10 -39.45 36.51
N THR A 224 -53.94 -38.61 37.15
CA THR A 224 -53.73 -37.15 37.20
C THR A 224 -52.60 -36.77 38.17
N GLU A 225 -52.48 -37.46 39.31
CA GLU A 225 -51.33 -37.34 40.22
C GLU A 225 -50.02 -37.77 39.56
N GLN A 226 -50.01 -38.86 38.80
CA GLN A 226 -48.83 -39.30 38.05
C GLN A 226 -48.40 -38.27 37.00
N LYS A 227 -49.34 -37.75 36.21
CA LYS A 227 -49.06 -36.65 35.25
C LYS A 227 -48.54 -35.40 35.95
N LEU A 228 -49.04 -35.06 37.13
CA LEU A 228 -48.56 -33.91 37.91
C LEU A 228 -47.10 -34.12 38.38
N ILE A 229 -46.74 -35.34 38.78
CA ILE A 229 -45.36 -35.69 39.16
C ILE A 229 -44.43 -35.61 37.95
N GLU A 230 -44.86 -36.14 36.79
CA GLU A 230 -44.09 -36.05 35.54
C GLU A 230 -43.89 -34.61 35.10
N LEU A 231 -44.94 -33.79 35.14
CA LEU A 231 -44.87 -32.36 34.81
C LEU A 231 -43.96 -31.59 35.78
N LYS A 232 -43.98 -31.90 37.08
CA LYS A 232 -43.05 -31.30 38.05
C LYS A 232 -41.61 -31.66 37.72
N ARG A 233 -41.31 -32.94 37.49
CA ARG A 233 -39.97 -33.40 37.10
C ARG A 233 -39.49 -32.75 35.81
N ALA A 234 -40.37 -32.62 34.82
CA ALA A 234 -40.06 -31.95 33.56
C ALA A 234 -39.78 -30.45 33.77
N ASN A 235 -40.53 -29.78 34.65
CA ASN A 235 -40.32 -28.37 34.97
C ASN A 235 -39.00 -28.16 35.73
N ASP A 236 -38.67 -29.02 36.69
CA ASP A 236 -37.40 -28.98 37.41
C ASP A 236 -36.21 -29.20 36.46
N ALA A 237 -36.35 -30.13 35.51
CA ALA A 237 -35.36 -30.37 34.47
C ALA A 237 -35.16 -29.14 33.57
N LEU A 238 -36.26 -28.49 33.14
CA LEU A 238 -36.22 -27.27 32.33
C LEU A 238 -35.64 -26.08 33.11
N GLN A 239 -35.89 -25.97 34.41
CA GLN A 239 -35.29 -24.94 35.26
C GLN A 239 -33.78 -25.11 35.38
N LYS A 240 -33.32 -26.35 35.54
CA LYS A 240 -31.89 -26.68 35.53
C LYS A 240 -31.24 -26.40 34.18
N GLU A 241 -31.93 -26.69 33.08
CA GLU A 241 -31.43 -26.38 31.75
C GLU A 241 -31.34 -24.85 31.52
N ASN A 242 -32.35 -24.10 31.96
CA ASN A 242 -32.33 -22.63 31.89
C ASN A 242 -31.22 -22.01 32.74
N SER A 243 -30.94 -22.53 33.94
CA SER A 243 -29.82 -22.03 34.75
C SER A 243 -28.48 -22.31 34.07
N GLN A 244 -28.32 -23.49 33.48
CA GLN A 244 -27.14 -23.84 32.69
C GLN A 244 -26.96 -22.91 31.48
N HIS A 245 -28.02 -22.68 30.69
CA HIS A 245 -27.99 -21.76 29.55
C HIS A 245 -27.65 -20.32 29.97
N ARG A 246 -28.12 -19.86 31.14
CA ARG A 246 -27.77 -18.53 31.67
C ARG A 246 -26.28 -18.41 32.00
N ILE A 247 -25.67 -19.44 32.58
CA ILE A 247 -24.23 -19.50 32.87
C ILE A 247 -23.41 -19.49 31.58
N GLU A 248 -23.80 -20.31 30.60
CA GLU A 248 -23.12 -20.37 29.30
C GLU A 248 -23.21 -19.03 28.55
N LEU A 249 -24.38 -18.38 28.59
CA LEU A 249 -24.57 -17.05 28.02
C LEU A 249 -23.67 -16.01 28.70
N ALA A 250 -23.54 -16.05 30.03
CA ALA A 250 -22.66 -15.17 30.77
C ALA A 250 -21.18 -15.39 30.41
N ALA A 251 -20.74 -16.65 30.31
CA ALA A 251 -19.38 -16.99 29.88
C ALA A 251 -19.08 -16.51 28.46
N ALA A 252 -20.01 -16.72 27.52
CA ALA A 252 -19.87 -16.25 26.13
C ALA A 252 -19.78 -14.72 26.05
N LYS A 253 -20.57 -13.99 26.84
CA LYS A 253 -20.51 -12.51 26.91
C LYS A 253 -19.14 -12.02 27.42
N ARG A 254 -18.55 -12.66 28.43
CA ARG A 254 -17.22 -12.29 28.94
C ARG A 254 -16.15 -12.44 27.86
N ILE A 255 -16.17 -13.54 27.12
CA ILE A 255 -15.23 -13.78 26.02
C ILE A 255 -15.38 -12.69 24.95
N LEU A 256 -16.61 -12.37 24.55
CA LEU A 256 -16.90 -11.35 23.55
C LEU A 256 -16.40 -9.96 23.99
N ILE A 257 -16.62 -9.58 25.24
CA ILE A 257 -16.13 -8.30 25.79
C ILE A 257 -14.59 -8.27 25.76
N GLY A 258 -13.93 -9.36 26.16
CA GLY A 258 -12.48 -9.50 26.08
C GLY A 258 -11.96 -9.37 24.65
N GLU A 259 -12.62 -10.00 23.68
CA GLU A 259 -12.31 -9.84 22.25
C GLU A 259 -12.49 -8.40 21.78
N GLN A 260 -13.59 -7.75 22.14
CA GLN A 260 -13.85 -6.37 21.75
C GLN A 260 -12.80 -5.41 22.32
N ARG A 261 -12.37 -5.62 23.57
CA ARG A 261 -11.24 -4.87 24.18
C ARG A 261 -9.96 -5.10 23.37
N ARG A 262 -9.60 -6.35 23.05
CA ARG A 262 -8.42 -6.68 22.23
C ARG A 262 -8.46 -6.01 20.85
N HIS A 263 -9.60 -6.06 20.16
CA HIS A 263 -9.77 -5.40 18.87
C HIS A 263 -9.63 -3.88 18.97
N ARG A 264 -10.18 -3.27 20.03
CA ARG A 264 -10.05 -1.83 20.28
C ARG A 264 -8.59 -1.41 20.42
N TYR A 265 -7.82 -2.13 21.24
CA TYR A 265 -6.38 -1.85 21.41
C TYR A 265 -5.60 -2.07 20.12
N ALA A 266 -5.91 -3.12 19.37
CA ALA A 266 -5.26 -3.39 18.08
C ALA A 266 -5.51 -2.26 17.07
N VAL A 267 -6.75 -1.77 16.98
CA VAL A 267 -7.10 -0.63 16.12
C VAL A 267 -6.35 0.63 16.54
N GLN A 268 -6.28 0.93 17.84
CA GLN A 268 -5.56 2.10 18.34
C GLN A 268 -4.06 2.01 18.05
N ALA A 269 -3.45 0.84 18.26
CA ALA A 269 -2.03 0.60 17.96
C ALA A 269 -1.74 0.73 16.45
N LEU A 270 -2.61 0.19 15.60
CA LEU A 270 -2.49 0.33 14.14
C LEU A 270 -2.65 1.78 13.70
N SER A 271 -3.59 2.52 14.29
CA SER A 271 -3.77 3.96 14.02
C SER A 271 -2.51 4.76 14.37
N LYS A 272 -1.90 4.52 15.53
CA LYS A 272 -0.61 5.13 15.91
C LYS A 272 0.52 4.78 14.93
N ARG A 273 0.58 3.53 14.46
CA ARG A 273 1.58 3.12 13.46
C ARG A 273 1.35 3.81 12.11
N LEU A 274 0.08 3.96 11.70
CA LEU A 274 -0.29 4.65 10.48
C LEU A 274 0.20 6.10 10.50
N THR A 275 -0.04 6.84 11.58
CA THR A 275 0.40 8.24 11.69
C THR A 275 1.92 8.38 11.65
N ILE A 276 2.67 7.46 12.28
CA ILE A 276 4.13 7.42 12.21
C ILE A 276 4.60 7.19 10.76
N VAL A 277 4.01 6.23 10.05
CA VAL A 277 4.39 5.94 8.66
C VAL A 277 4.01 7.10 7.73
N GLU A 278 2.87 7.74 7.94
CA GLU A 278 2.43 8.90 7.15
C GLU A 278 3.34 10.11 7.36
N THR A 279 3.78 10.37 8.59
CA THR A 279 4.73 11.45 8.89
C THR A 279 6.10 11.17 8.28
N GLN A 280 6.59 9.92 8.38
CA GLN A 280 7.83 9.50 7.71
C GLN A 280 7.73 9.66 6.19
N LYS A 281 6.63 9.22 5.57
CA LYS A 281 6.37 9.40 4.13
C LYS A 281 6.46 10.88 3.73
N LYS A 282 5.79 11.78 4.45
CA LYS A 282 5.86 13.23 4.19
C LYS A 282 7.29 13.76 4.32
N ASN A 283 8.06 13.28 5.29
CA ASN A 283 9.45 13.67 5.46
C ASN A 283 10.34 13.20 4.29
N TYR A 284 10.14 11.97 3.80
CA TYR A 284 10.84 11.47 2.61
C TYR A 284 10.43 12.25 1.36
N GLU A 285 9.15 12.57 1.18
CA GLU A 285 8.68 13.39 0.07
C GLU A 285 9.37 14.76 0.06
N LYS A 286 9.45 15.46 1.19
CA LYS A 286 10.19 16.73 1.30
C LYS A 286 11.68 16.59 0.98
N LYS A 287 12.32 15.50 1.40
CA LYS A 287 13.73 15.23 1.04
C LYS A 287 13.88 15.00 -0.46
N LEU A 288 12.96 14.25 -1.07
CA LEU A 288 12.98 14.00 -2.51
C LEU A 288 12.69 15.26 -3.32
N GLU A 289 11.84 16.17 -2.85
CA GLU A 289 11.57 17.47 -3.47
C GLU A 289 12.82 18.35 -3.61
N SER A 290 13.85 18.12 -2.79
CA SER A 290 15.12 18.85 -2.90
C SER A 290 16.06 18.30 -4.00
N ILE A 291 15.85 17.06 -4.46
CA ILE A 291 16.75 16.38 -5.40
C ILE A 291 16.07 16.18 -6.76
N PHE A 292 14.78 15.83 -6.74
CA PHE A 292 14.02 15.40 -7.90
C PHE A 292 12.92 16.40 -8.27
N SER A 293 12.60 16.47 -9.57
CA SER A 293 11.48 17.27 -10.03
C SER A 293 10.13 16.65 -9.67
N LYS A 294 9.06 17.45 -9.73
CA LYS A 294 7.70 16.98 -9.39
C LYS A 294 7.26 15.79 -10.24
N SER A 295 7.57 15.80 -11.54
CA SER A 295 7.28 14.68 -12.45
C SER A 295 8.07 13.42 -12.09
N GLN A 296 9.33 13.55 -11.65
CA GLN A 296 10.12 12.40 -11.20
C GLN A 296 9.55 11.78 -9.92
N ILE A 297 9.15 12.62 -8.95
CA ILE A 297 8.53 12.16 -7.70
C ILE A 297 7.19 11.48 -7.99
N GLU A 298 6.40 12.03 -8.92
CA GLU A 298 5.17 11.40 -9.38
C GLU A 298 5.44 10.04 -10.04
N MET A 299 6.56 9.88 -10.74
CA MET A 299 6.96 8.62 -11.35
C MET A 299 7.35 7.59 -10.30
N ILE A 300 8.04 8.01 -9.24
CA ILE A 300 8.37 7.17 -8.10
C ILE A 300 7.08 6.71 -7.38
N LYS A 301 6.05 7.58 -7.30
CA LYS A 301 4.78 7.27 -6.63
C LYS A 301 3.84 6.38 -7.45
N ASN A 302 3.68 6.69 -8.73
CA ASN A 302 2.67 6.11 -9.62
C ASN A 302 3.25 5.08 -10.61
N GLY A 303 4.57 4.92 -10.64
CA GLY A 303 5.28 4.11 -11.64
C GLY A 303 5.35 4.82 -12.99
N ASN A 304 5.26 4.05 -14.08
CA ASN A 304 5.53 4.54 -15.44
C ASN A 304 4.49 5.50 -16.03
N SER A 305 3.44 5.86 -15.29
CA SER A 305 2.34 6.70 -15.78
C SER A 305 2.48 8.14 -15.27
N VAL A 306 3.29 8.94 -15.97
CA VAL A 306 3.50 10.36 -15.64
C VAL A 306 3.47 11.23 -16.88
N SER A 307 2.79 12.38 -16.77
CA SER A 307 2.92 13.49 -17.72
C SER A 307 4.15 14.32 -17.37
N TRP A 308 5.20 14.19 -18.17
CA TRP A 308 6.39 15.01 -18.04
C TRP A 308 6.09 16.47 -18.41
N SER A 309 6.56 17.42 -17.61
CA SER A 309 6.46 18.83 -17.97
C SER A 309 7.36 19.13 -19.16
N THR A 310 6.98 20.12 -19.99
CA THR A 310 7.82 20.54 -21.14
C THR A 310 9.22 20.96 -20.69
N SER A 311 9.32 21.63 -19.53
CA SER A 311 10.59 22.06 -18.94
C SER A 311 11.46 20.88 -18.53
N ASP A 312 10.88 19.83 -17.93
CA ASP A 312 11.61 18.60 -17.60
C ASP A 312 12.13 17.92 -18.88
N ILE A 313 11.28 17.77 -19.90
CA ILE A 313 11.67 17.13 -21.17
C ILE A 313 12.83 17.89 -21.82
N GLU A 314 12.79 19.22 -21.83
CA GLU A 314 13.87 20.06 -22.37
C GLU A 314 15.18 19.89 -21.59
N ALA A 315 15.14 19.89 -20.26
CA ALA A 315 16.31 19.67 -19.42
C ALA A 315 16.95 18.30 -19.65
N TYR A 316 16.14 17.24 -19.70
CA TYR A 316 16.65 15.89 -19.99
C TYR A 316 17.11 15.73 -21.43
N LYS A 317 16.54 16.48 -22.38
CA LYS A 317 17.01 16.48 -23.76
C LYS A 317 18.43 17.04 -23.87
N VAL A 318 18.73 18.11 -23.15
CA VAL A 318 20.11 18.63 -23.06
C VAL A 318 21.04 17.55 -22.53
N ILE A 319 20.71 16.93 -21.38
CA ILE A 319 21.54 15.88 -20.76
C ILE A 319 21.74 14.69 -21.71
N TYR A 320 20.69 14.26 -22.42
CA TYR A 320 20.79 13.17 -23.39
C TYR A 320 21.69 13.53 -24.57
N THR A 321 21.64 14.77 -25.06
CA THR A 321 22.48 15.22 -26.17
C THR A 321 23.93 15.44 -25.79
N THR A 322 24.22 15.88 -24.56
CA THR A 322 25.59 16.06 -24.08
C THR A 322 26.23 14.74 -23.68
N ASN A 323 25.49 13.88 -22.97
CA ASN A 323 26.02 12.60 -22.52
C ASN A 323 24.97 11.49 -22.56
N SER A 324 24.79 10.96 -23.77
CA SER A 324 23.83 9.88 -24.02
C SER A 324 24.17 8.57 -23.31
N THR A 325 25.45 8.31 -23.01
CA THR A 325 25.90 7.08 -22.34
C THR A 325 25.52 7.10 -20.87
N ILE A 326 25.77 8.21 -20.17
CA ILE A 326 25.34 8.41 -18.77
C ILE A 326 23.81 8.35 -18.68
N TYR A 327 23.10 9.00 -19.61
CA TYR A 327 21.64 8.99 -19.61
C TYR A 327 21.07 7.55 -19.72
N LYS A 328 21.58 6.77 -20.68
CA LYS A 328 21.19 5.36 -20.86
C LYS A 328 21.54 4.51 -19.64
N PHE A 329 22.72 4.72 -19.06
CA PHE A 329 23.16 4.02 -17.85
C PHE A 329 22.23 4.30 -16.66
N LEU A 330 21.87 5.56 -16.42
CA LEU A 330 20.95 5.94 -15.34
C LEU A 330 19.55 5.35 -15.56
N LEU A 331 19.08 5.33 -16.82
CA LEU A 331 17.81 4.71 -17.17
C LEU A 331 17.82 3.19 -16.91
N GLU A 332 18.93 2.51 -17.24
CA GLU A 332 19.12 1.08 -16.97
C GLU A 332 19.16 0.79 -15.46
N LYS A 333 19.74 1.68 -14.66
CA LYS A 333 19.73 1.60 -13.20
C LYS A 333 18.37 1.92 -12.56
N GLY A 334 17.36 2.27 -13.36
CA GLY A 334 16.00 2.50 -12.89
C GLY A 334 15.77 3.88 -12.27
N PHE A 335 16.60 4.87 -12.61
CA PHE A 335 16.35 6.25 -12.19
C PHE A 335 15.07 6.81 -12.86
N PRO A 336 14.34 7.71 -12.20
CA PRO A 336 13.09 8.28 -12.71
C PRO A 336 13.41 9.30 -13.81
N LEU A 337 13.66 8.79 -15.01
CA LEU A 337 14.01 9.57 -16.20
C LEU A 337 12.98 9.32 -17.31
N PRO A 338 12.71 10.31 -18.18
CA PRO A 338 11.87 10.11 -19.34
C PRO A 338 12.36 8.98 -20.25
N SER A 339 11.44 8.32 -20.96
CA SER A 339 11.85 7.37 -21.99
C SER A 339 12.59 8.08 -23.13
N ILE A 340 13.60 7.42 -23.70
CA ILE A 340 14.38 7.94 -24.83
C ILE A 340 13.48 8.32 -26.01
N ARG A 341 12.46 7.50 -26.31
CA ARG A 341 11.48 7.77 -27.37
C ARG A 341 10.76 9.12 -27.18
N LEU A 342 10.41 9.45 -25.94
CA LEU A 342 9.77 10.73 -25.62
C LEU A 342 10.73 11.90 -25.88
N ILE A 343 11.99 11.76 -25.47
CA ILE A 343 13.03 12.79 -25.68
C ILE A 343 13.31 13.01 -27.17
N GLU A 344 13.41 11.92 -27.94
CA GLU A 344 13.65 11.98 -29.38
C GLU A 344 12.45 12.61 -30.13
N SER A 345 11.22 12.27 -29.72
CA SER A 345 9.99 12.81 -30.34
C SER A 345 9.73 14.29 -30.03
N SER A 346 10.23 14.80 -28.90
CA SER A 346 10.02 16.19 -28.49
C SER A 346 10.90 17.14 -29.29
N SER A 347 10.37 18.23 -29.84
CA SER A 347 11.20 19.25 -30.48
C SER A 347 11.78 20.21 -29.44
N PRO A 348 13.10 20.44 -29.39
CA PRO A 348 13.69 21.38 -28.43
C PRO A 348 13.26 22.81 -28.74
N SER A 349 13.08 23.63 -27.70
CA SER A 349 12.92 25.08 -27.85
C SER A 349 14.08 25.70 -28.65
N PRO A 350 13.85 26.83 -29.37
CA PRO A 350 14.91 27.54 -30.09
C PRO A 350 16.11 27.92 -29.22
N GLU A 351 15.90 28.17 -27.93
CA GLU A 351 16.97 28.49 -26.98
C GLU A 351 17.80 27.25 -26.62
N ILE A 352 17.13 26.15 -26.30
CA ILE A 352 17.75 24.85 -26.02
C ILE A 352 18.56 24.37 -27.23
N SER A 353 18.02 24.56 -28.44
CA SER A 353 18.68 24.19 -29.69
C SER A 353 20.01 24.91 -29.90
N LYS A 354 20.12 26.18 -29.47
CA LYS A 354 21.38 26.94 -29.50
C LYS A 354 22.39 26.38 -28.49
N ILE A 355 21.93 26.00 -27.30
CA ILE A 355 22.78 25.41 -26.27
C ILE A 355 23.35 24.07 -26.75
N ILE A 356 22.50 23.20 -27.31
CA ILE A 356 22.92 21.89 -27.84
C ILE A 356 24.00 22.07 -28.92
N LYS A 357 23.80 22.99 -29.87
CA LYS A 357 24.80 23.27 -30.90
C LYS A 357 26.14 23.71 -30.31
N ARG A 358 26.15 24.63 -29.35
CA ARG A 358 27.39 25.07 -28.70
C ARG A 358 28.13 23.94 -27.99
N VAL A 359 27.41 23.05 -27.30
CA VAL A 359 28.05 21.92 -26.62
C VAL A 359 28.65 20.95 -27.64
N GLN A 360 27.95 20.69 -28.74
CA GLN A 360 28.45 19.84 -29.81
C GLN A 360 29.68 20.44 -30.51
N GLU A 361 29.70 21.76 -30.73
CA GLU A 361 30.86 22.49 -31.27
C GLU A 361 32.06 22.38 -30.30
N GLN A 362 31.85 22.57 -29.00
CA GLN A 362 32.90 22.44 -27.98
C GLN A 362 33.49 21.02 -27.89
N GLU A 363 32.65 19.98 -27.97
CA GLU A 363 33.12 18.59 -28.00
C GLU A 363 33.92 18.29 -29.28
N GLN A 364 33.53 18.87 -30.41
CA GLN A 364 34.29 18.72 -31.67
C GLN A 364 35.66 19.40 -31.58
N ASP A 365 35.70 20.63 -31.06
CA ASP A 365 36.95 21.37 -30.89
C ASP A 365 37.90 20.67 -29.91
N GLN A 366 37.37 20.12 -28.80
CA GLN A 366 38.17 19.32 -27.85
C GLN A 366 38.75 18.07 -28.50
N ASN A 367 37.93 17.28 -29.20
CA ASN A 367 38.41 16.08 -29.89
C ASN A 367 39.44 16.41 -30.98
N GLN A 368 39.28 17.53 -31.70
CA GLN A 368 40.27 17.97 -32.69
C GLN A 368 41.59 18.40 -32.05
N ASN A 369 41.54 19.13 -30.94
CA ASN A 369 42.74 19.52 -30.22
C ASN A 369 43.48 18.30 -29.62
N GLU A 370 42.74 17.33 -29.07
CA GLU A 370 43.34 16.08 -28.57
C GLU A 370 44.02 15.27 -29.68
N LEU A 371 43.41 15.19 -30.86
CA LEU A 371 44.00 14.51 -32.01
C LEU A 371 45.28 15.23 -32.50
N GLN A 372 45.24 16.56 -32.59
CA GLN A 372 46.40 17.37 -32.96
C GLN A 372 47.54 17.24 -31.94
N GLN A 373 47.21 17.14 -30.65
CA GLN A 373 48.21 16.92 -29.61
C GLN A 373 48.84 15.53 -29.74
N GLN A 374 48.05 14.47 -30.00
CA GLN A 374 48.59 13.13 -30.23
C GLN A 374 49.51 13.08 -31.46
N ASP A 375 49.13 13.75 -32.54
CA ASP A 375 49.97 13.85 -33.75
C ASP A 375 51.28 14.62 -33.48
N ALA A 376 51.23 15.67 -32.64
CA ALA A 376 52.40 16.42 -32.23
C ALA A 376 53.34 15.60 -31.33
N ASP A 377 52.78 14.88 -30.36
CA ASP A 377 53.54 14.02 -29.45
C ASP A 377 54.23 12.87 -30.21
N LEU A 378 53.53 12.27 -31.19
CA LEU A 378 54.11 11.26 -32.09
C LEU A 378 55.27 11.82 -32.93
N TYR A 379 55.12 13.05 -33.45
CA TYR A 379 56.19 13.70 -34.21
C TYR A 379 57.42 14.01 -33.32
N GLU A 380 57.22 14.45 -32.09
CA GLU A 380 58.32 14.65 -31.14
C GLU A 380 59.03 13.34 -30.77
N GLU A 381 58.29 12.25 -30.59
CA GLU A 381 58.88 10.91 -30.38
C GLU A 381 59.71 10.44 -31.58
N GLU A 382 59.24 10.67 -32.82
CA GLU A 382 60.01 10.35 -34.03
C GLU A 382 61.29 11.20 -34.14
N GLN A 383 61.25 12.49 -33.79
CA GLN A 383 62.42 13.37 -33.81
C GLN A 383 63.46 12.97 -32.75
N GLN A 384 63.03 12.52 -31.57
CA GLN A 384 63.93 12.01 -30.53
C GLN A 384 64.65 10.72 -30.97
N GLN A 385 63.97 9.83 -31.70
CA GLN A 385 64.56 8.62 -32.27
C GLN A 385 65.55 8.88 -33.42
N GLN A 386 65.42 10.02 -34.13
CA GLN A 386 66.32 10.42 -35.22
C GLN A 386 67.49 11.33 -34.78
N SER A 387 67.58 11.68 -33.49
CA SER A 387 68.67 12.51 -32.97
C SER A 387 70.04 11.76 -33.02
N PRO A 388 71.15 12.42 -33.43
CA PRO A 388 72.43 11.76 -33.75
C PRO A 388 73.20 11.23 -32.54
N SER A 389 72.63 11.27 -31.33
CA SER A 389 73.23 10.67 -30.12
C SER A 389 73.44 9.16 -30.25
N SER A 390 72.63 8.48 -31.08
CA SER A 390 72.80 7.04 -31.36
C SER A 390 73.97 6.73 -32.31
N LEU A 391 74.36 7.67 -33.19
CA LEU A 391 75.49 7.48 -34.11
C LEU A 391 76.85 7.82 -33.50
N GLN A 392 76.89 8.60 -32.41
CA GLN A 392 78.14 8.85 -31.68
C GLN A 392 78.64 7.59 -30.94
N SER A 393 77.72 6.71 -30.51
CA SER A 393 78.06 5.42 -29.88
C SER A 393 78.70 4.42 -30.85
N LEU A 394 78.38 4.49 -32.15
CA LEU A 394 78.96 3.59 -33.16
C LEU A 394 80.34 4.05 -33.70
N MET A 395 80.71 5.33 -33.54
CA MET A 395 82.05 5.79 -33.90
C MET A 395 83.09 5.58 -32.77
N ASP A 396 82.66 5.48 -31.52
CA ASP A 396 83.55 5.19 -30.38
C ASP A 396 83.99 3.71 -30.30
N HIS A 397 83.41 2.81 -31.11
CA HIS A 397 83.87 1.42 -31.23
C HIS A 397 84.82 1.17 -32.43
N SER A 398 85.12 2.19 -33.23
CA SER A 398 86.09 2.09 -34.34
C SER A 398 87.49 2.58 -33.98
N TYR A 399 87.71 3.12 -32.79
CA TYR A 399 89.00 3.72 -32.39
C TYR A 399 89.69 3.03 -31.21
N SER A 400 89.21 1.86 -30.79
CA SER A 400 89.76 1.10 -29.65
C SER A 400 90.44 -0.23 -30.04
N GLU A 401 90.63 -0.54 -31.33
CA GLU A 401 91.27 -1.79 -31.79
C GLU A 401 92.72 -1.61 -32.32
N GLU A 402 93.35 -0.44 -32.19
CA GLU A 402 94.74 -0.24 -32.67
C GLU A 402 95.80 -0.05 -31.57
N ILE A 403 95.49 -0.27 -30.28
CA ILE A 403 96.51 -0.19 -29.21
C ILE A 403 96.39 -1.39 -28.26
N GLU A 404 96.67 -2.59 -28.77
CA GLU A 404 97.06 -3.73 -27.92
C GLU A 404 97.81 -4.79 -28.75
N PHE A 405 98.90 -4.39 -29.41
CA PHE A 405 99.85 -5.35 -29.98
C PHE A 405 101.30 -4.86 -29.88
N GLU A 406 101.72 -4.46 -28.68
CA GLU A 406 103.14 -4.38 -28.35
C GLU A 406 103.31 -4.45 -26.83
N ILE A 407 103.44 -5.67 -26.32
CA ILE A 407 104.28 -6.13 -25.19
C ILE A 407 103.90 -7.58 -24.95
N LEU A 408 104.69 -8.50 -25.51
CA LEU A 408 105.06 -9.84 -25.01
C LEU A 408 105.63 -10.68 -26.17
N ASN A 409 106.89 -10.41 -26.49
CA ASN A 409 107.79 -11.37 -27.12
C ASN A 409 109.16 -11.22 -26.42
N GLU A 410 109.27 -11.90 -25.27
CA GLU A 410 110.49 -12.60 -24.84
C GLU A 410 110.16 -14.08 -24.72
#